data_AF-A0A2E6U1T0-F1
#
_entry.id   AF-A0A2E6U1T0-F1
#
_cell.length_a   1.000
_cell.length_b   1.000
_cell.length_c   1.000
_cell.angle_alpha   90.00
_cell.angle_beta   90.00
_cell.angle_gamma   90.00
#
_symmetry.space_group_name_H-M   'P 1'
#
loop_
_entity.id
_entity.type
_entity.pdbx_description
1 polymer ?
#
loop_
_entity_poly.entity_id
_entity_poly.type
_entity_poly.pdbx_seq_one_letter_code
_entity_poly.pdbx_strand_id
1 'polypeptide(L)'
;MSARQISAYCARKPPYFCAMMCSIMHLLRPPLSIGSPLKPETKRMMTENIKHRSARAPRNMAAACMAVVMCGFLLACGGAPAPLAQNNPQRLTAIAQVAPPMRRMEIDKSAYPAPPPRQANARIVALLLPLGDARETIRSLAGHLYNGAQLALFDAPTENLVISLHDTKGTAEGAQEAAKAAIAAGADIIVGPLFGSSVTAIQPVLAGRNVPGFAFSNDASTAQDGLWLMGFLPEQNIDRIVSEAIAQGLTRFGALVPQGVFGERIAASFAASVDRFGGTIVQSEAYPPDAEGMFDPVRRLARFDDRKAAHMAEMQRLTDEALALLPTRIDDETGLPIAPPEEAEAVFKLLGDDAPELVSAYEALALVETLGDIPYDAVFMPEGGLALRNLAPLLPYFDIDPRRIKFIGTGLWDDPTLRQEPPLHGGWYAAAPSANWGGFAARYEAVYAAAPPRLASMAYDAVALAARLASFQTEAPFRADLLMDPNGFSGIDGIFRLKPGGLNERGLTVQEVTRAQSREISHPPKSFVEHDRRLEAAMSLAEALRRSNPDRALPNLSNGAEDASGQEILPEADGLENAARLAPVAFSPASSPTSSPTSRPIGGQ
;
A
#
# COMPACT_ATOMS: atom_id res chain seq x y z
N MET A 1 2.73 31.62 20.52
CA MET A 1 2.40 31.93 21.93
C MET A 1 3.34 33.02 22.43
N SER A 2 2.91 33.82 23.42
CA SER A 2 3.76 34.79 24.13
C SER A 2 4.45 34.15 25.35
N ALA A 3 5.54 34.75 25.84
CA ALA A 3 6.30 34.20 26.97
C ALA A 3 5.46 33.99 28.25
N ARG A 4 4.42 34.82 28.47
CA ARG A 4 3.49 34.66 29.60
C ARG A 4 2.60 33.41 29.49
N GLN A 5 2.28 32.95 28.28
CA GLN A 5 1.50 31.71 28.08
C GLN A 5 2.33 30.46 28.41
N ILE A 6 3.63 30.47 28.07
CA ILE A 6 4.56 29.37 28.41
C ILE A 6 4.72 29.26 29.93
N SER A 7 4.87 30.38 30.63
CA SER A 7 4.99 30.39 32.11
C SER A 7 3.77 29.81 32.83
N ALA A 8 2.57 29.91 32.25
CA ALA A 8 1.36 29.32 32.83
C ALA A 8 1.25 27.81 32.55
N TYR A 9 1.81 27.35 31.43
CA TYR A 9 1.79 25.95 31.00
C TYR A 9 2.73 25.06 31.85
N CYS A 10 3.92 25.56 32.19
CA CYS A 10 4.90 24.82 32.98
C CYS A 10 4.52 24.61 34.46
N ALA A 11 3.51 25.30 34.98
CA ALA A 11 3.17 25.31 36.41
C ALA A 11 2.22 24.18 36.87
N ARG A 12 1.93 23.19 36.01
CA ARG A 12 0.91 22.13 36.27
C ARG A 12 1.35 20.70 35.86
N LYS A 13 2.64 20.38 35.94
CA LYS A 13 3.18 19.02 35.64
C LYS A 13 4.32 18.63 36.60
N PRO A 14 4.47 17.32 36.91
CA PRO A 14 5.52 16.81 37.82
C PRO A 14 6.96 17.00 37.28
N PRO A 15 7.97 16.97 38.16
CA PRO A 15 9.28 17.61 37.92
C PRO A 15 10.12 17.03 36.76
N TYR A 16 9.90 15.78 36.36
CA TYR A 16 10.70 15.12 35.32
C TYR A 16 10.59 15.78 33.93
N PHE A 17 9.51 16.52 33.64
CA PHE A 17 9.32 17.18 32.34
C PHE A 17 10.24 18.39 32.13
N CYS A 18 10.75 19.01 33.19
CA CYS A 18 11.54 20.24 33.11
C CYS A 18 13.00 19.99 32.65
N ALA A 19 13.57 18.85 33.06
CA ALA A 19 14.96 18.49 32.74
C ALA A 19 15.20 18.32 31.23
N MET A 20 14.24 17.76 30.49
CA MET A 20 14.42 17.47 29.06
C MET A 20 14.41 18.75 28.19
N MET A 21 13.58 19.74 28.52
CA MET A 21 13.57 21.05 27.84
C MET A 21 14.85 21.86 28.10
N CYS A 22 15.43 21.79 29.30
CA CYS A 22 16.62 22.56 29.65
C CYS A 22 17.86 22.12 28.84
N SER A 23 18.03 20.81 28.64
CA SER A 23 19.12 20.23 27.84
C SER A 23 19.10 20.66 26.37
N ILE A 24 17.92 20.88 25.78
CA ILE A 24 17.76 21.29 24.38
C ILE A 24 18.26 22.73 24.14
N MET A 25 18.16 23.62 25.14
CA MET A 25 18.64 25.01 25.00
C MET A 25 20.16 25.19 25.12
N HIS A 26 20.92 24.18 25.56
CA HIS A 26 22.39 24.30 25.71
C HIS A 26 23.20 24.01 24.44
N LEU A 27 22.57 23.54 23.36
CA LEU A 27 23.23 23.18 22.09
C LEU A 27 23.40 24.34 21.09
N LEU A 28 23.02 25.57 21.45
CA LEU A 28 23.04 26.75 20.56
C LEU A 28 23.86 27.93 21.12
N ARG A 29 25.14 27.68 21.44
CA ARG A 29 26.13 28.74 21.70
C ARG A 29 27.47 28.47 21.01
N PRO A 30 28.06 29.46 20.31
CA PRO A 30 29.41 29.33 19.75
C PRO A 30 30.49 29.40 20.84
N PRO A 31 31.66 28.77 20.63
CA PRO A 31 32.74 28.76 21.62
C PRO A 31 33.51 30.07 21.67
N LEU A 32 33.81 30.55 22.89
CA LEU A 32 34.82 31.58 23.14
C LEU A 32 36.12 30.92 23.60
N SER A 33 37.25 31.34 23.04
CA SER A 33 38.58 30.87 23.40
C SER A 33 39.24 31.83 24.38
N ILE A 34 39.64 31.33 25.56
CA ILE A 34 40.56 31.98 26.51
C ILE A 34 41.59 30.93 26.97
N GLY A 35 42.83 31.36 27.19
CA GLY A 35 44.00 30.48 27.30
C GLY A 35 44.27 29.83 28.67
N SER A 36 45.33 29.01 28.68
CA SER A 36 45.82 28.19 29.80
C SER A 36 46.51 29.02 30.92
N PRO A 37 46.82 28.42 32.10
CA PRO A 37 48.05 27.62 32.21
C PRO A 37 48.01 26.35 33.11
N LEU A 38 48.86 25.37 32.75
CA LEU A 38 49.84 24.60 33.58
C LEU A 38 49.68 24.70 35.13
N LYS A 39 49.84 23.66 35.99
CA LYS A 39 50.66 22.40 36.03
C LYS A 39 50.37 21.71 37.42
N PRO A 40 51.07 20.64 37.89
CA PRO A 40 51.65 19.43 37.27
C PRO A 40 51.24 18.12 38.02
N GLU A 41 51.87 16.98 37.66
CA GLU A 41 52.05 15.74 38.48
C GLU A 41 50.80 14.90 38.87
N THR A 42 50.86 13.57 39.00
CA THR A 42 51.96 12.57 38.96
C THR A 42 51.49 11.40 38.06
N LYS A 43 52.22 10.88 37.06
CA LYS A 43 53.26 9.82 37.16
C LYS A 43 52.91 8.72 38.20
N ARG A 44 53.08 7.41 37.95
CA ARG A 44 53.87 6.69 36.93
C ARG A 44 53.52 5.18 36.91
N MET A 45 54.00 4.46 35.89
CA MET A 45 54.48 3.04 35.93
C MET A 45 53.43 1.89 36.02
N MET A 46 53.63 0.70 35.38
CA MET A 46 54.50 0.31 34.23
C MET A 46 54.24 -1.15 33.76
N THR A 47 54.47 -1.48 32.47
CA THR A 47 54.91 -2.81 31.89
C THR A 47 54.03 -4.08 32.14
N GLU A 48 54.01 -5.18 31.38
CA GLU A 48 54.37 -5.61 29.99
C GLU A 48 53.58 -6.95 29.69
N ASN A 49 53.76 -7.84 28.69
CA ASN A 49 54.81 -8.07 27.69
C ASN A 49 54.30 -8.72 26.36
N ILE A 50 54.32 -7.95 25.28
CA ILE A 50 54.78 -8.26 23.90
C ILE A 50 54.97 -9.75 23.47
N LYS A 51 54.36 -10.14 22.32
CA LYS A 51 54.86 -11.02 21.21
C LYS A 51 53.67 -11.51 20.34
N HIS A 52 53.70 -11.72 19.01
CA HIS A 52 54.67 -11.59 17.88
C HIS A 52 54.02 -10.66 16.79
N ARG A 53 54.72 -9.85 15.95
CA ARG A 53 55.61 -10.13 14.78
C ARG A 53 54.96 -10.98 13.65
N SER A 54 55.08 -10.67 12.35
CA SER A 54 55.74 -9.51 11.67
C SER A 54 55.55 -9.44 10.12
N ALA A 55 55.48 -8.21 9.57
CA ALA A 55 55.96 -7.76 8.22
C ALA A 55 55.25 -8.36 6.96
N ARG A 56 55.33 -7.78 5.74
CA ARG A 56 56.25 -6.80 5.11
C ARG A 56 55.55 -5.79 4.16
N ALA A 57 56.25 -4.68 3.91
CA ALA A 57 56.20 -3.83 2.69
C ALA A 57 57.64 -3.83 2.06
N PRO A 58 58.08 -3.05 1.02
CA PRO A 58 57.60 -1.71 0.60
C PRO A 58 57.77 -1.24 -0.89
N ARG A 59 57.35 0.03 -1.15
CA ARG A 59 58.04 1.11 -1.91
C ARG A 59 57.98 1.27 -3.44
N ASN A 60 57.69 2.53 -3.85
CA ASN A 60 58.22 3.36 -4.98
C ASN A 60 57.11 4.00 -5.87
N MET A 61 57.20 5.23 -6.41
CA MET A 61 58.03 6.43 -6.10
C MET A 61 57.49 7.69 -6.84
N ALA A 62 57.67 8.90 -6.27
CA ALA A 62 57.73 10.23 -6.93
C ALA A 62 56.49 10.78 -7.72
N ALA A 63 56.38 12.07 -8.10
CA ALA A 63 56.74 13.37 -7.48
C ALA A 63 56.22 14.57 -8.33
N ALA A 64 55.77 15.68 -7.70
CA ALA A 64 55.64 17.08 -8.21
C ALA A 64 54.86 17.93 -7.16
N CYS A 65 55.39 19.01 -6.54
CA CYS A 65 55.54 20.41 -7.01
C CYS A 65 54.23 21.25 -6.95
N MET A 66 54.17 22.52 -6.47
CA MET A 66 55.14 23.38 -5.74
C MET A 66 54.42 24.66 -5.18
N ALA A 67 54.94 25.30 -4.11
CA ALA A 67 54.75 26.69 -3.57
C ALA A 67 53.36 27.42 -3.61
N VAL A 68 52.79 28.12 -2.60
CA VAL A 68 53.19 28.89 -1.38
C VAL A 68 53.09 30.44 -1.54
N VAL A 69 52.76 31.17 -0.44
CA VAL A 69 52.48 32.64 -0.27
C VAL A 69 51.05 33.06 -0.70
N MET A 70 50.12 33.62 0.09
CA MET A 70 50.00 34.19 1.48
C MET A 70 50.09 35.74 1.62
N CYS A 71 49.30 36.30 2.55
CA CYS A 71 48.98 37.74 2.82
C CYS A 71 48.07 38.47 1.78
N GLY A 72 47.11 39.32 2.18
CA GLY A 72 46.61 39.55 3.55
C GLY A 72 45.52 40.65 3.73
N PHE A 73 44.80 40.56 4.86
CA PHE A 73 44.11 41.60 5.66
C PHE A 73 42.95 42.49 5.11
N LEU A 74 41.75 42.18 5.62
CA LEU A 74 40.75 43.06 6.27
C LEU A 74 40.66 44.58 5.94
N LEU A 75 39.44 45.04 5.62
CA LEU A 75 38.82 46.24 6.22
C LEU A 75 37.29 46.32 5.94
N ALA A 76 36.53 46.85 6.92
CA ALA A 76 35.25 47.60 6.89
C ALA A 76 34.19 47.40 5.75
N CYS A 77 32.87 47.53 5.96
CA CYS A 77 32.04 47.76 7.16
C CYS A 77 30.59 47.31 6.87
N GLY A 78 29.70 47.36 7.87
CA GLY A 78 28.34 46.81 7.76
C GLY A 78 27.36 47.58 6.87
N GLY A 79 26.39 46.85 6.29
CA GLY A 79 25.19 47.36 5.64
C GLY A 79 23.95 46.63 6.15
N ALA A 80 22.81 47.33 6.22
CA ALA A 80 21.55 46.79 6.74
C ALA A 80 20.93 45.71 5.82
N PRO A 81 20.10 44.79 6.34
CA PRO A 81 19.30 43.90 5.49
C PRO A 81 18.39 44.73 4.57
N ALA A 82 18.37 44.36 3.28
CA ALA A 82 17.56 45.04 2.28
C ALA A 82 16.05 44.89 2.59
N PRO A 83 15.22 45.92 2.32
CA PRO A 83 13.78 45.82 2.51
C PRO A 83 13.16 44.77 1.58
N LEU A 84 12.03 44.20 2.02
CA LEU A 84 11.23 43.28 1.21
C LEU A 84 10.92 43.89 -0.15
N ALA A 85 11.31 43.21 -1.22
CA ALA A 85 11.05 43.65 -2.58
C ALA A 85 9.53 43.76 -2.81
N GLN A 86 9.06 44.97 -3.10
CA GLN A 86 7.65 45.22 -3.36
C GLN A 86 7.18 44.43 -4.59
N ASN A 87 6.00 43.81 -4.50
CA ASN A 87 5.35 43.13 -5.62
C ASN A 87 5.02 44.14 -6.74
N ASN A 88 5.96 44.34 -7.67
CA ASN A 88 5.72 45.09 -8.89
C ASN A 88 5.24 44.13 -9.99
N PRO A 89 3.95 44.12 -10.36
CA PRO A 89 3.41 43.19 -11.36
C PRO A 89 4.04 43.37 -12.74
N GLN A 90 4.69 44.50 -13.03
CA GLN A 90 5.35 44.77 -14.32
C GLN A 90 6.63 43.96 -14.55
N ARG A 91 7.20 43.29 -13.53
CA ARG A 91 8.32 42.36 -13.74
C ARG A 91 7.89 40.97 -14.20
N LEU A 92 6.64 40.56 -13.98
CA LEU A 92 6.15 39.24 -14.42
C LEU A 92 5.91 39.16 -15.93
N THR A 93 5.65 40.30 -16.59
CA THR A 93 5.47 40.39 -18.05
C THR A 93 6.78 40.42 -18.85
N ALA A 94 7.94 40.57 -18.21
CA ALA A 94 9.21 40.85 -18.89
C ALA A 94 10.05 39.60 -19.25
N ILE A 95 9.65 38.39 -18.81
CA ILE A 95 10.32 37.12 -19.17
C ILE A 95 9.56 36.35 -20.26
N ALA A 96 8.39 36.85 -20.68
CA ALA A 96 7.57 36.26 -21.73
C ALA A 96 8.04 36.67 -23.13
N GLN A 97 9.32 36.44 -23.45
CA GLN A 97 9.88 36.72 -24.78
C GLN A 97 10.40 35.45 -25.48
N VAL A 98 9.60 35.01 -26.45
CA VAL A 98 10.00 34.20 -27.61
C VAL A 98 10.79 32.92 -27.28
N ALA A 99 10.06 31.87 -26.88
CA ALA A 99 10.44 30.55 -27.33
C ALA A 99 10.45 30.55 -28.88
N PRO A 100 11.50 30.03 -29.55
CA PRO A 100 11.54 30.04 -31.00
C PRO A 100 10.35 29.23 -31.56
N PRO A 101 9.69 29.68 -32.63
CA PRO A 101 8.59 28.92 -33.21
C PRO A 101 9.14 27.59 -33.70
N MET A 102 8.71 26.48 -33.08
CA MET A 102 9.06 25.14 -33.53
C MET A 102 8.45 24.92 -34.91
N ARG A 103 9.25 25.23 -35.93
CA ARG A 103 8.89 25.02 -37.34
C ARG A 103 8.74 23.52 -37.52
N ARG A 104 7.49 23.05 -37.53
CA ARG A 104 7.14 21.64 -37.75
C ARG A 104 7.91 21.17 -38.98
N MET A 105 8.83 20.24 -38.78
CA MET A 105 9.64 19.72 -39.89
C MET A 105 8.68 18.97 -40.81
N GLU A 106 8.41 19.54 -41.99
CA GLU A 106 7.66 18.86 -43.03
C GLU A 106 8.57 17.77 -43.61
N ILE A 107 8.42 16.58 -43.03
CA ILE A 107 9.08 15.36 -43.47
C ILE A 107 8.52 15.04 -44.87
N ASP A 108 9.28 15.37 -45.90
CA ASP A 108 8.99 15.01 -47.28
C ASP A 108 9.00 13.47 -47.40
N LYS A 109 7.82 12.88 -47.41
CA LYS A 109 7.63 11.42 -47.49
C LYS A 109 8.08 10.85 -48.83
N SER A 110 8.34 11.66 -49.86
CA SER A 110 8.88 11.19 -51.14
C SER A 110 10.40 10.96 -51.10
N ALA A 111 11.10 11.59 -50.14
CA ALA A 111 12.54 11.40 -49.92
C ALA A 111 12.88 10.13 -49.13
N TYR A 112 11.88 9.45 -48.56
CA TYR A 112 12.06 8.18 -47.86
C TYR A 112 11.81 7.02 -48.83
N PRO A 113 12.75 6.07 -48.99
CA PRO A 113 12.43 4.83 -49.68
C PRO A 113 11.27 4.16 -48.95
N ALA A 114 10.38 3.50 -49.71
CA ALA A 114 9.30 2.73 -49.12
C ALA A 114 9.86 1.76 -48.07
N PRO A 115 9.23 1.62 -46.88
CA PRO A 115 9.73 0.75 -45.82
C PRO A 115 10.07 -0.63 -46.39
N PRO A 116 11.23 -1.22 -46.03
CA PRO A 116 11.68 -2.48 -46.62
C PRO A 116 10.55 -3.52 -46.51
N PRO A 117 10.19 -4.21 -47.61
CA PRO A 117 9.01 -5.06 -47.64
C PRO A 117 9.11 -6.07 -46.50
N ARG A 118 8.05 -6.10 -45.67
CA ARG A 118 7.99 -6.91 -44.43
C ARG A 118 8.44 -8.34 -44.75
N GLN A 119 9.41 -8.87 -43.99
CA GLN A 119 9.77 -10.28 -44.10
C GLN A 119 8.49 -11.11 -43.93
N ALA A 120 8.28 -12.13 -44.78
CA ALA A 120 6.99 -12.82 -44.92
C ALA A 120 6.48 -13.52 -43.64
N ASN A 121 7.36 -13.62 -42.65
CA ASN A 121 7.24 -14.27 -41.35
C ASN A 121 7.33 -13.29 -40.16
N ALA A 122 7.44 -11.97 -40.39
CA ALA A 122 7.55 -10.99 -39.30
C ALA A 122 6.17 -10.65 -38.68
N ARG A 123 6.08 -10.83 -37.36
CA ARG A 123 4.88 -10.65 -36.53
C ARG A 123 4.79 -9.22 -35.99
N ILE A 124 3.59 -8.63 -36.01
CA ILE A 124 3.34 -7.31 -35.40
C ILE A 124 2.81 -7.46 -33.98
N VAL A 125 3.49 -6.80 -33.04
CA VAL A 125 2.94 -6.43 -31.73
C VAL A 125 2.40 -5.01 -31.80
N ALA A 126 1.08 -4.83 -31.71
CA ALA A 126 0.47 -3.51 -31.67
C ALA A 126 0.39 -2.99 -30.23
N LEU A 127 1.20 -1.97 -29.94
CA LEU A 127 1.37 -1.38 -28.62
C LEU A 127 0.48 -0.14 -28.47
N LEU A 128 -0.58 -0.28 -27.67
CA LEU A 128 -1.62 0.72 -27.40
C LEU A 128 -1.29 1.48 -26.12
N LEU A 129 -0.79 2.72 -26.24
CA LEU A 129 -0.31 3.53 -25.12
C LEU A 129 -0.94 4.93 -25.07
N PRO A 130 -1.18 5.51 -23.88
CA PRO A 130 -1.83 6.82 -23.72
C PRO A 130 -0.83 7.98 -23.90
N LEU A 131 -0.18 8.04 -25.06
CA LEU A 131 0.88 9.01 -25.40
C LEU A 131 0.34 10.45 -25.49
N GLY A 132 -0.92 10.60 -25.91
CA GLY A 132 -1.65 11.85 -26.02
C GLY A 132 -2.53 12.21 -24.82
N ASP A 133 -2.40 11.52 -23.67
CA ASP A 133 -3.14 11.86 -22.44
C ASP A 133 -2.85 13.30 -22.01
N ALA A 134 -3.85 14.01 -21.47
CA ALA A 134 -3.69 15.39 -21.00
C ALA A 134 -2.70 15.51 -19.83
N ARG A 135 -2.50 14.46 -19.04
CA ARG A 135 -1.69 14.43 -17.81
C ARG A 135 -0.25 14.02 -18.13
N GLU A 136 0.71 14.87 -17.78
CA GLU A 136 2.14 14.60 -17.99
C GLU A 136 2.63 13.32 -17.30
N THR A 137 2.11 13.02 -16.10
CA THR A 137 2.42 11.79 -15.37
C THR A 137 2.05 10.53 -16.16
N ILE A 138 0.96 10.56 -16.93
CA ILE A 138 0.52 9.44 -17.77
C ILE A 138 1.33 9.37 -19.07
N ARG A 139 1.67 10.51 -19.69
CA ARG A 139 2.55 10.55 -20.87
C ARG A 139 3.95 10.01 -20.55
N SER A 140 4.53 10.43 -19.42
CA SER A 140 5.80 9.92 -18.91
C SER A 140 5.74 8.41 -18.66
N LEU A 141 4.70 7.92 -17.99
CA LEU A 141 4.47 6.49 -17.76
C LEU A 141 4.31 5.70 -19.08
N ALA A 142 3.63 6.27 -20.08
CA ALA A 142 3.51 5.69 -21.42
C ALA A 142 4.88 5.60 -22.12
N GLY A 143 5.74 6.60 -21.99
CA GLY A 143 7.13 6.54 -22.44
C GLY A 143 7.93 5.42 -21.77
N HIS A 144 7.80 5.27 -20.44
CA HIS A 144 8.43 4.17 -19.71
C HIS A 144 7.92 2.77 -20.14
N LEU A 145 6.62 2.62 -20.42
CA LEU A 145 6.05 1.39 -20.98
C LEU A 145 6.58 1.11 -22.39
N TYR A 146 6.68 2.13 -23.24
CA TYR A 146 7.27 2.01 -24.59
C TYR A 146 8.72 1.55 -24.53
N ASN A 147 9.53 2.15 -23.66
CA ASN A 147 10.92 1.77 -23.43
C ASN A 147 11.05 0.33 -22.89
N GLY A 148 10.17 -0.10 -21.99
CA GLY A 148 10.13 -1.50 -21.52
C GLY A 148 9.85 -2.50 -22.65
N ALA A 149 8.87 -2.19 -23.50
CA ALA A 149 8.54 -2.97 -24.70
C ALA A 149 9.69 -3.01 -25.72
N GLN A 150 10.37 -1.87 -25.96
CA GLN A 150 11.55 -1.82 -26.82
C GLN A 150 12.72 -2.65 -26.26
N LEU A 151 12.99 -2.57 -24.95
CA LEU A 151 14.07 -3.35 -24.33
C LEU A 151 13.84 -4.86 -24.48
N ALA A 152 12.59 -5.32 -24.37
CA ALA A 152 12.24 -6.71 -24.66
C ALA A 152 12.43 -7.11 -26.12
N LEU A 153 12.27 -6.18 -27.07
CA LEU A 153 12.56 -6.43 -28.49
C LEU A 153 14.08 -6.53 -28.75
N PHE A 154 14.91 -5.76 -28.03
CA PHE A 154 16.37 -5.85 -28.13
C PHE A 154 16.95 -7.09 -27.41
N ASP A 155 16.35 -7.50 -26.29
CA ASP A 155 16.72 -8.72 -25.56
C ASP A 155 16.13 -10.01 -26.20
N ALA A 156 15.29 -9.89 -27.23
CA ALA A 156 14.64 -11.03 -27.89
C ALA A 156 15.56 -11.77 -28.88
N PRO A 157 15.52 -13.11 -28.94
CA PRO A 157 16.28 -13.90 -29.91
C PRO A 157 15.63 -13.93 -31.31
N THR A 158 14.87 -12.90 -31.69
CA THR A 158 14.04 -12.90 -32.91
C THR A 158 14.11 -11.59 -33.69
N GLU A 159 14.65 -11.63 -34.89
CA GLU A 159 14.61 -10.52 -35.86
C GLU A 159 13.21 -10.32 -36.48
N ASN A 160 12.29 -11.26 -36.26
CA ASN A 160 10.97 -11.36 -36.90
C ASN A 160 9.82 -10.73 -36.08
N LEU A 161 10.11 -9.76 -35.21
CA LEU A 161 9.09 -9.09 -34.39
C LEU A 161 9.14 -7.56 -34.62
N VAL A 162 7.97 -6.95 -34.82
CA VAL A 162 7.85 -5.51 -35.11
C VAL A 162 6.83 -4.88 -34.16
N ILE A 163 7.23 -3.83 -33.44
CA ILE A 163 6.31 -3.04 -32.63
C ILE A 163 5.63 -1.98 -33.52
N SER A 164 4.29 -1.97 -33.56
CA SER A 164 3.49 -0.89 -34.14
C SER A 164 2.87 -0.07 -33.01
N LEU A 165 3.13 1.24 -32.98
CA LEU A 165 2.76 2.11 -31.85
C LEU A 165 1.47 2.87 -32.16
N HIS A 166 0.47 2.77 -31.28
CA HIS A 166 -0.83 3.43 -31.44
C HIS A 166 -1.18 4.24 -30.19
N ASP A 167 -1.52 5.52 -30.38
CA ASP A 167 -1.89 6.43 -29.30
C ASP A 167 -3.38 6.28 -28.90
N THR A 168 -3.63 5.87 -27.66
CA THR A 168 -4.97 5.75 -27.09
C THR A 168 -5.50 7.06 -26.49
N LYS A 169 -4.67 8.11 -26.39
CA LYS A 169 -4.98 9.43 -25.79
C LYS A 169 -5.45 9.38 -24.34
N GLY A 170 -5.37 8.22 -23.68
CA GLY A 170 -5.92 7.99 -22.35
C GLY A 170 -7.45 7.88 -22.28
N THR A 171 -8.17 7.77 -23.41
CA THR A 171 -9.64 7.69 -23.43
C THR A 171 -10.17 6.33 -23.94
N ALA A 172 -11.48 6.12 -23.84
CA ALA A 172 -12.15 4.95 -24.39
C ALA A 172 -12.17 4.98 -25.92
N GLU A 173 -12.55 6.12 -26.49
CA GLU A 173 -12.68 6.36 -27.94
C GLU A 173 -11.31 6.32 -28.61
N GLY A 174 -10.30 6.96 -27.99
CA GLY A 174 -8.93 6.92 -28.47
C GLY A 174 -8.36 5.49 -28.48
N ALA A 175 -8.63 4.68 -27.45
CA ALA A 175 -8.28 3.27 -27.45
C ALA A 175 -9.02 2.47 -28.52
N GLN A 176 -10.31 2.73 -28.75
CA GLN A 176 -11.09 2.06 -29.78
C GLN A 176 -10.54 2.34 -31.19
N GLU A 177 -10.21 3.59 -31.51
CA GLU A 177 -9.57 3.96 -32.78
C GLU A 177 -8.16 3.38 -32.90
N ALA A 178 -7.38 3.37 -31.81
CA ALA A 178 -6.06 2.73 -31.77
C ALA A 178 -6.12 1.23 -32.09
N ALA A 179 -7.12 0.50 -31.55
CA ALA A 179 -7.34 -0.92 -31.84
C ALA A 179 -7.79 -1.17 -33.29
N LYS A 180 -8.69 -0.32 -33.83
CA LYS A 180 -9.08 -0.37 -35.25
C LYS A 180 -7.86 -0.17 -36.16
N ALA A 181 -7.01 0.81 -35.85
CA ALA A 181 -5.79 1.08 -36.60
C ALA A 181 -4.75 -0.05 -36.50
N ALA A 182 -4.60 -0.67 -35.32
CA ALA A 182 -3.75 -1.84 -35.10
C ALA A 182 -4.18 -3.03 -35.97
N ILE A 183 -5.46 -3.38 -35.95
CA ILE A 183 -6.00 -4.47 -36.79
C ILE A 183 -5.85 -4.14 -38.27
N ALA A 184 -6.07 -2.89 -38.68
CA ALA A 184 -5.86 -2.44 -40.07
C ALA A 184 -4.38 -2.48 -40.52
N ALA A 185 -3.43 -2.33 -39.60
CA ALA A 185 -2.00 -2.53 -39.87
C ALA A 185 -1.57 -4.01 -39.96
N GLY A 186 -2.48 -4.93 -39.59
CA GLY A 186 -2.23 -6.37 -39.53
C GLY A 186 -1.55 -6.83 -38.24
N ALA A 187 -1.96 -6.30 -37.09
CA ALA A 187 -1.53 -6.76 -35.77
C ALA A 187 -1.77 -8.27 -35.58
N ASP A 188 -0.73 -9.03 -35.22
CA ASP A 188 -0.87 -10.43 -34.80
C ASP A 188 -1.27 -10.54 -33.31
N ILE A 189 -0.84 -9.57 -32.49
CA ILE A 189 -1.14 -9.47 -31.06
C ILE A 189 -1.15 -8.01 -30.60
N ILE A 190 -1.98 -7.68 -29.60
CA ILE A 190 -2.08 -6.35 -28.98
C ILE A 190 -1.42 -6.34 -27.59
N VAL A 191 -0.77 -5.23 -27.23
CA VAL A 191 -0.22 -4.98 -25.89
C VAL A 191 -0.68 -3.60 -25.42
N GLY A 192 -1.17 -3.51 -24.18
CA GLY A 192 -2.04 -2.42 -23.74
C GLY A 192 -3.52 -2.70 -24.07
N PRO A 193 -4.45 -1.76 -23.77
CA PRO A 193 -4.22 -0.42 -23.23
C PRO A 193 -3.97 -0.42 -21.70
N LEU A 194 -3.82 0.79 -21.14
CA LEU A 194 -3.51 1.00 -19.71
C LEU A 194 -4.73 1.03 -18.79
N PHE A 195 -5.79 1.77 -19.14
CA PHE A 195 -6.94 2.01 -18.26
C PHE A 195 -8.08 1.03 -18.52
N GLY A 196 -8.79 0.62 -17.47
CA GLY A 196 -9.93 -0.32 -17.59
C GLY A 196 -11.01 0.12 -18.58
N SER A 197 -11.37 1.41 -18.60
CA SER A 197 -12.31 1.96 -19.60
C SER A 197 -11.80 1.82 -21.04
N SER A 198 -10.50 1.97 -21.27
CA SER A 198 -9.87 1.69 -22.57
C SER A 198 -9.87 0.20 -22.90
N VAL A 199 -9.72 -0.71 -21.92
CA VAL A 199 -9.81 -2.16 -22.11
C VAL A 199 -11.22 -2.53 -22.58
N THR A 200 -12.26 -2.11 -21.85
CA THR A 200 -13.67 -2.33 -22.23
C THR A 200 -13.98 -1.76 -23.62
N ALA A 201 -13.45 -0.59 -23.96
CA ALA A 201 -13.70 0.05 -25.26
C ALA A 201 -13.15 -0.74 -26.46
N ILE A 202 -12.09 -1.54 -26.28
CA ILE A 202 -11.50 -2.34 -27.38
C ILE A 202 -12.10 -3.75 -27.49
N GLN A 203 -12.75 -4.28 -26.44
CA GLN A 203 -13.36 -5.62 -26.46
C GLN A 203 -14.27 -5.87 -27.70
N PRO A 204 -15.21 -4.96 -28.09
CA PRO A 204 -16.04 -5.16 -29.29
C PRO A 204 -15.25 -5.07 -30.60
N VAL A 205 -14.05 -4.47 -30.59
CA VAL A 205 -13.16 -4.40 -31.76
C VAL A 205 -12.38 -5.70 -31.93
N LEU A 206 -12.04 -6.39 -30.83
CA LEU A 206 -11.36 -7.69 -30.89
C LEU A 206 -12.32 -8.86 -31.09
N ALA A 207 -13.59 -8.71 -30.68
CA ALA A 207 -14.62 -9.75 -30.80
C ALA A 207 -14.67 -10.39 -32.20
N GLY A 208 -14.58 -11.72 -32.24
CA GLY A 208 -14.60 -12.53 -33.47
C GLY A 208 -13.33 -12.49 -34.32
N ARG A 209 -12.22 -11.94 -33.82
CA ARG A 209 -10.92 -11.86 -34.54
C ARG A 209 -9.84 -12.70 -33.85
N ASN A 210 -8.95 -13.28 -34.65
CA ASN A 210 -7.78 -14.01 -34.17
C ASN A 210 -6.62 -13.06 -33.79
N VAL A 211 -6.93 -11.98 -33.06
CA VAL A 211 -5.95 -10.98 -32.57
C VAL A 211 -6.09 -10.90 -31.05
N PRO A 212 -5.36 -11.74 -30.30
CA PRO A 212 -5.34 -11.69 -28.84
C PRO A 212 -4.61 -10.44 -28.33
N GLY A 213 -4.65 -10.18 -27.03
CA GLY A 213 -3.83 -9.15 -26.43
C GLY A 213 -3.60 -9.22 -24.92
N PHE A 214 -2.72 -8.32 -24.47
CA PHE A 214 -2.21 -8.20 -23.11
C PHE A 214 -2.42 -6.78 -22.56
N ALA A 215 -3.51 -6.53 -21.84
CA ALA A 215 -3.82 -5.23 -21.25
C ALA A 215 -2.99 -4.95 -19.97
N PHE A 216 -2.59 -3.70 -19.72
CA PHE A 216 -1.85 -3.34 -18.50
C PHE A 216 -2.75 -3.06 -17.28
N SER A 217 -4.08 -3.05 -17.48
CA SER A 217 -5.08 -2.85 -16.43
C SER A 217 -4.93 -3.86 -15.28
N ASN A 218 -5.18 -3.40 -14.06
CA ASN A 218 -5.35 -4.23 -12.85
C ASN A 218 -6.82 -4.36 -12.43
N ASP A 219 -7.76 -3.93 -13.27
CA ASP A 219 -9.19 -3.93 -12.99
C ASP A 219 -9.84 -5.26 -13.43
N ALA A 220 -9.98 -6.21 -12.50
CA ALA A 220 -10.39 -7.59 -12.79
C ALA A 220 -11.73 -7.70 -13.55
N SER A 221 -12.66 -6.74 -13.36
CA SER A 221 -13.91 -6.59 -14.11
C SER A 221 -13.76 -6.32 -15.61
N THR A 222 -12.55 -6.02 -16.08
CA THR A 222 -12.25 -5.76 -17.51
C THR A 222 -11.58 -6.93 -18.21
N ALA A 223 -11.37 -8.05 -17.51
CA ALA A 223 -10.85 -9.29 -18.08
C ALA A 223 -11.86 -9.93 -19.05
N GLN A 224 -11.38 -10.45 -20.18
CA GLN A 224 -12.18 -11.24 -21.12
C GLN A 224 -11.29 -12.24 -21.88
N ASP A 225 -11.85 -13.38 -22.31
CA ASP A 225 -11.17 -14.31 -23.21
C ASP A 225 -10.63 -13.60 -24.46
N GLY A 226 -9.36 -13.86 -24.78
CA GLY A 226 -8.63 -13.19 -25.86
C GLY A 226 -7.93 -11.88 -25.45
N LEU A 227 -8.29 -11.25 -24.32
CA LEU A 227 -7.66 -10.02 -23.84
C LEU A 227 -7.29 -10.15 -22.36
N TRP A 228 -6.08 -10.65 -22.12
CA TRP A 228 -5.61 -10.95 -20.77
C TRP A 228 -5.07 -9.72 -20.05
N LEU A 229 -5.43 -9.58 -18.77
CA LEU A 229 -4.83 -8.58 -17.89
C LEU A 229 -3.41 -9.01 -17.50
N MET A 230 -2.43 -8.12 -17.62
CA MET A 230 -1.05 -8.29 -17.14
C MET A 230 -0.80 -7.60 -15.79
N GLY A 231 -1.69 -6.71 -15.36
CA GLY A 231 -1.58 -5.97 -14.11
C GLY A 231 -1.51 -6.84 -12.86
N PHE A 232 -0.98 -6.27 -11.77
CA PHE A 232 -1.06 -6.87 -10.44
C PHE A 232 -2.46 -6.67 -9.87
N LEU A 233 -3.26 -7.73 -9.88
CA LEU A 233 -4.62 -7.72 -9.34
C LEU A 233 -4.55 -7.56 -7.81
N PRO A 234 -5.28 -6.61 -7.20
CA PRO A 234 -5.36 -6.48 -5.73
C PRO A 234 -5.81 -7.77 -5.04
N GLU A 235 -6.70 -8.51 -5.68
CA GLU A 235 -7.28 -9.78 -5.20
C GLU A 235 -6.17 -10.83 -4.96
N GLN A 236 -5.16 -10.90 -5.84
CA GLN A 236 -4.02 -11.81 -5.65
C GLN A 236 -3.07 -11.38 -4.53
N ASN A 237 -2.93 -10.07 -4.31
CA ASN A 237 -2.14 -9.54 -3.20
C ASN A 237 -2.81 -9.88 -1.86
N ILE A 238 -4.13 -9.71 -1.81
CA ILE A 238 -5.02 -10.06 -0.70
C ILE A 238 -4.93 -11.57 -0.41
N ASP A 239 -5.18 -12.43 -1.41
CA ASP A 239 -5.06 -13.88 -1.26
C ASP A 239 -3.67 -14.30 -0.74
N ARG A 240 -2.59 -13.68 -1.25
CA ARG A 240 -1.22 -14.03 -0.86
C ARG A 240 -0.90 -13.64 0.59
N ILE A 241 -1.39 -12.49 1.07
CA ILE A 241 -1.09 -12.01 2.44
C ILE A 241 -2.02 -12.65 3.48
N VAL A 242 -3.28 -12.89 3.14
CA VAL A 242 -4.27 -13.55 4.02
C VAL A 242 -3.89 -15.03 4.23
N SER A 243 -3.56 -15.75 3.16
CA SER A 243 -3.13 -17.15 3.27
C SER A 243 -1.83 -17.31 4.07
N GLU A 244 -0.89 -16.36 3.95
CA GLU A 244 0.33 -16.35 4.78
C GLU A 244 -0.01 -16.06 6.25
N ALA A 245 -0.81 -15.04 6.54
CA ALA A 245 -1.20 -14.69 7.90
C ALA A 245 -1.84 -15.89 8.62
N ILE A 246 -2.78 -16.58 7.96
CA ILE A 246 -3.47 -17.76 8.49
C ILE A 246 -2.51 -18.96 8.64
N ALA A 247 -1.58 -19.18 7.71
CA ALA A 247 -0.54 -20.20 7.86
C ALA A 247 0.41 -19.94 9.05
N GLN A 248 0.57 -18.67 9.43
CA GLN A 248 1.33 -18.23 10.61
C GLN A 248 0.46 -18.14 11.89
N GLY A 249 -0.79 -18.64 11.85
CA GLY A 249 -1.71 -18.73 12.99
C GLY A 249 -2.59 -17.49 13.24
N LEU A 250 -2.44 -16.43 12.44
CA LEU A 250 -3.24 -15.21 12.55
C LEU A 250 -4.58 -15.44 11.83
N THR A 251 -5.66 -15.70 12.58
CA THR A 251 -6.97 -16.08 11.99
C THR A 251 -8.08 -15.06 12.20
N ARG A 252 -7.89 -14.10 13.10
CA ARG A 252 -8.82 -13.01 13.40
C ARG A 252 -8.30 -11.71 12.82
N PHE A 253 -9.13 -11.01 12.04
CA PHE A 253 -8.71 -9.82 11.28
C PHE A 253 -9.50 -8.57 11.66
N GLY A 254 -8.78 -7.48 11.92
CA GLY A 254 -9.28 -6.12 11.76
C GLY A 254 -9.02 -5.62 10.33
N ALA A 255 -9.80 -4.67 9.85
CA ALA A 255 -9.56 -4.01 8.56
C ALA A 255 -9.81 -2.50 8.66
N LEU A 256 -8.91 -1.73 8.05
CA LEU A 256 -9.09 -0.31 7.74
C LEU A 256 -9.13 -0.19 6.22
N VAL A 257 -10.26 0.24 5.66
CA VAL A 257 -10.45 0.37 4.20
C VAL A 257 -10.82 1.80 3.81
N PRO A 258 -10.38 2.29 2.63
CA PRO A 258 -10.80 3.61 2.18
C PRO A 258 -12.29 3.60 1.80
N GLN A 259 -12.94 4.76 1.82
CA GLN A 259 -14.34 4.90 1.39
C GLN A 259 -14.47 4.97 -0.14
N GLY A 260 -15.62 4.51 -0.66
CA GLY A 260 -15.97 4.52 -2.08
C GLY A 260 -15.56 3.27 -2.86
N VAL A 261 -15.97 3.22 -4.14
CA VAL A 261 -15.97 2.04 -5.04
C VAL A 261 -14.68 1.20 -5.01
N PHE A 262 -13.51 1.83 -4.93
CA PHE A 262 -12.24 1.08 -4.82
C PHE A 262 -12.14 0.33 -3.50
N GLY A 263 -12.39 1.01 -2.37
CA GLY A 263 -12.35 0.42 -1.05
C GLY A 263 -13.46 -0.60 -0.80
N GLU A 264 -14.65 -0.38 -1.35
CA GLU A 264 -15.76 -1.35 -1.35
C GLU A 264 -15.34 -2.67 -2.03
N ARG A 265 -14.73 -2.60 -3.21
CA ARG A 265 -14.22 -3.80 -3.91
C ARG A 265 -13.09 -4.49 -3.14
N ILE A 266 -12.17 -3.71 -2.57
CA ILE A 266 -11.06 -4.23 -1.77
C ILE A 266 -11.57 -4.90 -0.48
N ALA A 267 -12.58 -4.32 0.19
CA ALA A 267 -13.22 -4.89 1.36
C ALA A 267 -13.94 -6.20 1.01
N ALA A 268 -14.68 -6.25 -0.10
CA ALA A 268 -15.32 -7.47 -0.59
C ALA A 268 -14.30 -8.57 -0.94
N SER A 269 -13.19 -8.22 -1.61
CA SER A 269 -12.10 -9.16 -1.88
C SER A 269 -11.43 -9.67 -0.60
N PHE A 270 -11.19 -8.79 0.37
CA PHE A 270 -10.62 -9.15 1.66
C PHE A 270 -11.54 -10.08 2.46
N ALA A 271 -12.85 -9.79 2.53
CA ALA A 271 -13.84 -10.67 3.15
C ALA A 271 -13.89 -12.04 2.47
N ALA A 272 -13.98 -12.09 1.14
CA ALA A 272 -14.01 -13.34 0.38
C ALA A 272 -12.73 -14.16 0.60
N SER A 273 -11.56 -13.52 0.67
CA SER A 273 -10.28 -14.19 0.90
C SER A 273 -10.17 -14.73 2.33
N VAL A 274 -10.52 -13.92 3.34
CA VAL A 274 -10.49 -14.32 4.75
C VAL A 274 -11.43 -15.50 5.02
N ASP A 275 -12.65 -15.50 4.47
CA ASP A 275 -13.56 -16.66 4.55
C ASP A 275 -12.97 -17.88 3.82
N ARG A 276 -12.52 -17.71 2.57
CA ARG A 276 -11.96 -18.78 1.73
C ARG A 276 -10.82 -19.53 2.43
N PHE A 277 -9.92 -18.80 3.09
CA PHE A 277 -8.80 -19.35 3.86
C PHE A 277 -9.15 -19.72 5.32
N GLY A 278 -10.41 -19.56 5.75
CA GLY A 278 -10.90 -20.04 7.06
C GLY A 278 -10.55 -19.14 8.25
N GLY A 279 -10.24 -17.87 8.00
CA GLY A 279 -10.14 -16.83 9.02
C GLY A 279 -11.50 -16.22 9.38
N THR A 280 -11.50 -15.08 10.07
CA THR A 280 -12.71 -14.33 10.43
C THR A 280 -12.38 -12.84 10.54
N ILE A 281 -13.17 -11.96 9.89
CA ILE A 281 -13.10 -10.52 10.13
C ILE A 281 -13.90 -10.21 11.40
N VAL A 282 -13.24 -9.63 12.40
CA VAL A 282 -13.80 -9.29 13.71
C VAL A 282 -14.26 -7.83 13.77
N GLN A 283 -13.63 -6.95 12.99
CA GLN A 283 -14.05 -5.56 12.83
C GLN A 283 -13.51 -5.00 11.51
N SER A 284 -14.28 -4.13 10.85
CA SER A 284 -13.86 -3.42 9.63
C SER A 284 -14.36 -1.99 9.70
N GLU A 285 -13.48 -1.02 9.46
CA GLU A 285 -13.76 0.41 9.58
C GLU A 285 -13.39 1.12 8.27
N ALA A 286 -14.33 1.92 7.74
CA ALA A 286 -14.14 2.66 6.49
C ALA A 286 -13.76 4.13 6.77
N TYR A 287 -12.61 4.59 6.28
CA TYR A 287 -12.13 5.97 6.47
C TYR A 287 -12.21 6.84 5.19
N PRO A 288 -12.46 8.15 5.32
CA PRO A 288 -12.41 9.08 4.19
C PRO A 288 -10.94 9.34 3.77
N PRO A 289 -10.69 9.83 2.54
CA PRO A 289 -9.34 9.97 2.00
C PRO A 289 -8.50 11.10 2.62
N ASP A 290 -9.07 11.94 3.48
CA ASP A 290 -8.36 13.00 4.20
C ASP A 290 -7.78 12.51 5.54
N ALA A 291 -6.71 13.15 6.00
CA ALA A 291 -5.98 12.72 7.19
C ALA A 291 -6.70 13.00 8.52
N GLU A 292 -7.70 13.89 8.55
CA GLU A 292 -8.42 14.27 9.75
C GLU A 292 -9.51 13.24 10.06
N GLY A 293 -10.31 12.89 9.05
CA GLY A 293 -11.34 11.86 9.14
C GLY A 293 -10.83 10.42 9.31
N MET A 294 -9.52 10.16 9.16
CA MET A 294 -8.90 8.88 9.52
C MET A 294 -8.87 8.62 11.04
N PHE A 295 -9.00 9.65 11.88
CA PHE A 295 -8.84 9.54 13.34
C PHE A 295 -9.88 8.63 14.00
N ASP A 296 -11.17 8.92 13.84
CA ASP A 296 -12.24 8.16 14.50
C ASP A 296 -12.41 6.70 14.00
N PRO A 297 -12.23 6.37 12.70
CA PRO A 297 -12.16 4.98 12.24
C PRO A 297 -11.10 4.14 12.95
N VAL A 298 -9.89 4.66 13.17
CA VAL A 298 -8.84 3.92 13.90
C VAL A 298 -9.16 3.83 15.40
N ARG A 299 -9.71 4.89 15.99
CA ARG A 299 -10.20 4.91 17.38
C ARG A 299 -11.26 3.83 17.66
N ARG A 300 -12.21 3.64 16.73
CA ARG A 300 -13.22 2.58 16.80
C ARG A 300 -12.61 1.21 16.58
N LEU A 301 -11.71 1.04 15.61
CA LEU A 301 -11.01 -0.23 15.38
C LEU A 301 -10.23 -0.68 16.62
N ALA A 302 -9.60 0.26 17.32
CA ALA A 302 -8.87 0.03 18.57
C ALA A 302 -9.77 -0.31 19.78
N ARG A 303 -11.08 -0.04 19.67
CA ARG A 303 -12.05 0.01 20.78
C ARG A 303 -11.54 0.88 21.94
N PHE A 304 -10.93 2.01 21.59
CA PHE A 304 -10.15 2.82 22.51
C PHE A 304 -10.98 3.34 23.68
N ASP A 305 -12.18 3.84 23.42
CA ASP A 305 -13.04 4.43 24.46
C ASP A 305 -13.56 3.38 25.45
N ASP A 306 -13.96 2.19 24.96
CA ASP A 306 -14.39 1.08 25.83
C ASP A 306 -13.24 0.58 26.72
N ARG A 307 -12.05 0.39 26.13
CA ARG A 307 -10.84 -0.05 26.85
C ARG A 307 -10.33 1.01 27.83
N LYS A 308 -10.55 2.30 27.53
CA LYS A 308 -10.20 3.41 28.42
C LYS A 308 -11.22 3.58 29.55
N ALA A 309 -12.51 3.34 29.29
CA ALA A 309 -13.53 3.26 30.34
C ALA A 309 -13.26 2.08 31.30
N ALA A 310 -12.89 0.91 30.76
CA ALA A 310 -12.47 -0.24 31.57
C ALA A 310 -11.22 0.06 32.41
N HIS A 311 -10.23 0.75 31.84
CA HIS A 311 -9.02 1.19 32.56
C HIS A 311 -9.36 2.09 33.75
N MET A 312 -10.15 3.14 33.52
CA MET A 312 -10.55 4.06 34.59
C MET A 312 -11.39 3.37 35.68
N ALA A 313 -12.26 2.42 35.30
CA ALA A 313 -13.05 1.65 36.26
C ALA A 313 -12.18 0.75 37.15
N GLU A 314 -11.18 0.07 36.59
CA GLU A 314 -10.26 -0.78 37.37
C GLU A 314 -9.28 0.04 38.22
N MET A 315 -8.79 1.18 37.71
CA MET A 315 -8.00 2.14 38.50
C MET A 315 -8.79 2.67 39.71
N GLN A 316 -10.07 2.97 39.55
CA GLN A 316 -10.94 3.34 40.68
C GLN A 316 -11.13 2.17 41.64
N ARG A 317 -11.45 0.97 41.13
CA ARG A 317 -11.65 -0.24 41.94
C ARG A 317 -10.44 -0.56 42.83
N LEU A 318 -9.23 -0.50 42.26
CA LEU A 318 -7.98 -0.67 42.99
C LEU A 318 -7.78 0.43 44.03
N THR A 319 -8.11 1.68 43.70
CA THR A 319 -7.96 2.83 44.63
C THR A 319 -8.92 2.71 45.82
N ASP A 320 -10.17 2.30 45.58
CA ASP A 320 -11.17 2.08 46.64
C ASP A 320 -10.76 0.91 47.56
N GLU A 321 -10.20 -0.16 47.00
CA GLU A 321 -9.67 -1.30 47.75
C GLU A 321 -8.44 -0.90 48.59
N ALA A 322 -7.52 -0.13 48.02
CA ALA A 322 -6.36 0.42 48.72
C ALA A 322 -6.76 1.39 49.86
N LEU A 323 -7.74 2.26 49.63
CA LEU A 323 -8.30 3.15 50.66
C LEU A 323 -8.94 2.39 51.82
N ALA A 324 -9.56 1.25 51.55
CA ALA A 324 -10.17 0.40 52.59
C ALA A 324 -9.12 -0.36 53.45
N LEU A 325 -7.88 -0.49 52.97
CA LEU A 325 -6.77 -1.14 53.68
C LEU A 325 -5.88 -0.14 54.45
N LEU A 326 -5.91 1.16 54.13
CA LEU A 326 -5.09 2.14 54.82
C LEU A 326 -5.44 2.25 56.32
N PRO A 327 -4.45 2.23 57.24
CA PRO A 327 -4.70 2.42 58.66
C PRO A 327 -5.16 3.85 58.96
N THR A 328 -6.06 3.99 59.95
CA THR A 328 -6.51 5.30 60.45
C THR A 328 -5.34 6.04 61.10
N ARG A 329 -4.75 6.99 60.36
CA ARG A 329 -3.69 7.87 60.86
C ARG A 329 -4.28 8.98 61.72
N ILE A 330 -3.62 9.30 62.82
CA ILE A 330 -3.97 10.41 63.71
C ILE A 330 -2.87 11.47 63.61
N ASP A 331 -3.25 12.74 63.71
CA ASP A 331 -2.34 13.88 63.75
C ASP A 331 -1.81 14.08 65.18
N ASP A 332 -0.48 14.04 65.36
CA ASP A 332 0.16 14.05 66.69
C ASP A 332 0.02 15.38 67.45
N GLU A 333 -0.25 16.50 66.76
CA GLU A 333 -0.40 17.82 67.39
C GLU A 333 -1.85 18.14 67.77
N THR A 334 -2.82 17.67 66.98
CA THR A 334 -4.25 17.98 67.14
C THR A 334 -5.10 16.81 67.67
N GLY A 335 -4.59 15.57 67.59
CA GLY A 335 -5.31 14.35 67.98
C GLY A 335 -6.46 13.96 67.06
N LEU A 336 -6.55 14.55 65.87
CA LEU A 336 -7.63 14.31 64.90
C LEU A 336 -7.23 13.30 63.82
N PRO A 337 -8.17 12.55 63.21
CA PRO A 337 -7.87 11.67 62.08
C PRO A 337 -7.37 12.45 60.87
N ILE A 338 -6.22 12.04 60.33
CA ILE A 338 -5.67 12.54 59.07
C ILE A 338 -6.44 11.89 57.92
N ALA A 339 -7.10 12.70 57.09
CA ALA A 339 -7.79 12.21 55.90
C ALA A 339 -6.85 11.42 54.97
N PRO A 340 -7.34 10.36 54.29
CA PRO A 340 -6.56 9.73 53.22
C PRO A 340 -6.30 10.73 52.08
N PRO A 341 -5.22 10.54 51.29
CA PRO A 341 -4.96 11.39 50.13
C PRO A 341 -6.07 11.29 49.07
N GLU A 342 -6.36 12.40 48.39
CA GLU A 342 -7.25 12.42 47.21
C GLU A 342 -6.56 11.86 45.95
N GLU A 343 -5.23 11.92 45.89
CA GLU A 343 -4.43 11.41 44.75
C GLU A 343 -4.11 9.93 44.94
N ALA A 344 -4.55 9.07 43.99
CA ALA A 344 -4.33 7.62 44.04
C ALA A 344 -2.84 7.24 44.20
N GLU A 345 -1.91 7.91 43.50
CA GLU A 345 -0.46 7.65 43.64
C GLU A 345 0.01 7.79 45.10
N ALA A 346 -0.55 8.75 45.84
CA ALA A 346 -0.24 8.96 47.25
C ALA A 346 -0.92 7.91 48.17
N VAL A 347 -2.07 7.35 47.78
CA VAL A 347 -2.71 6.21 48.47
C VAL A 347 -1.82 4.97 48.37
N PHE A 348 -1.42 4.55 47.16
CA PHE A 348 -0.58 3.36 46.95
C PHE A 348 0.81 3.52 47.57
N LYS A 349 1.38 4.74 47.54
CA LYS A 349 2.65 5.06 48.20
C LYS A 349 2.60 4.97 49.73
N LEU A 350 1.43 5.19 50.35
CA LEU A 350 1.23 4.97 51.78
C LEU A 350 0.97 3.49 52.11
N LEU A 351 0.37 2.74 51.19
CA LEU A 351 0.06 1.31 51.34
C LEU A 351 1.33 0.43 51.24
N GLY A 352 2.22 0.72 50.28
CA GLY A 352 3.57 0.15 50.21
C GLY A 352 3.64 -1.38 50.41
N ASP A 353 4.41 -1.80 51.43
CA ASP A 353 4.64 -3.21 51.76
C ASP A 353 3.44 -3.91 52.44
N ASP A 354 2.38 -3.19 52.85
CA ASP A 354 1.21 -3.78 53.51
C ASP A 354 0.30 -4.55 52.53
N ALA A 355 0.31 -4.18 51.25
CA ALA A 355 -0.42 -4.87 50.18
C ALA A 355 0.32 -4.80 48.82
N PRO A 356 1.47 -5.48 48.68
CA PRO A 356 2.35 -5.35 47.51
C PRO A 356 1.71 -5.82 46.20
N GLU A 357 0.74 -6.73 46.25
CA GLU A 357 -0.02 -7.19 45.08
C GLU A 357 -0.91 -6.07 44.50
N LEU A 358 -1.57 -5.28 45.37
CA LEU A 358 -2.37 -4.12 44.94
C LEU A 358 -1.48 -3.00 44.38
N VAL A 359 -0.36 -2.71 45.05
CA VAL A 359 0.62 -1.72 44.56
C VAL A 359 1.16 -2.14 43.19
N SER A 360 1.57 -3.40 43.02
CA SER A 360 2.05 -3.90 41.73
C SER A 360 0.97 -3.90 40.64
N ALA A 361 -0.31 -4.12 40.99
CA ALA A 361 -1.42 -4.04 40.04
C ALA A 361 -1.68 -2.59 39.58
N TYR A 362 -1.68 -1.64 40.52
CA TYR A 362 -1.80 -0.21 40.23
C TYR A 362 -0.62 0.30 39.38
N GLU A 363 0.62 -0.03 39.77
CA GLU A 363 1.83 0.37 39.01
C GLU A 363 1.81 -0.18 37.58
N ALA A 364 1.39 -1.44 37.39
CA ALA A 364 1.27 -2.03 36.06
C ALA A 364 0.18 -1.33 35.21
N LEU A 365 -0.96 -0.96 35.81
CA LEU A 365 -2.07 -0.31 35.12
C LEU A 365 -1.81 1.18 34.84
N ALA A 366 -1.06 1.86 35.70
CA ALA A 366 -0.63 3.26 35.52
C ALA A 366 0.38 3.47 34.37
N LEU A 367 0.97 2.40 33.83
CA LEU A 367 1.89 2.44 32.68
C LEU A 367 1.19 2.40 31.31
N VAL A 368 -0.15 2.32 31.26
CA VAL A 368 -0.97 2.26 30.03
C VAL A 368 -2.16 3.21 30.12
N GLU A 369 -2.77 3.59 28.98
CA GLU A 369 -4.02 4.38 28.95
C GLU A 369 -5.29 3.53 28.74
N THR A 370 -5.13 2.24 28.45
CA THR A 370 -6.23 1.33 28.11
C THR A 370 -6.08 -0.04 28.77
N LEU A 371 -7.20 -0.70 29.05
CA LEU A 371 -7.29 -2.03 29.65
C LEU A 371 -8.07 -2.98 28.75
N GLY A 372 -7.70 -4.26 28.76
CA GLY A 372 -8.32 -5.29 27.93
C GLY A 372 -7.73 -5.39 26.53
N ASP A 373 -8.02 -6.53 25.89
CA ASP A 373 -7.36 -6.95 24.67
C ASP A 373 -8.10 -6.59 23.39
N ILE A 374 -7.32 -6.41 22.33
CA ILE A 374 -7.80 -6.25 20.97
C ILE A 374 -8.25 -7.63 20.44
N PRO A 375 -9.46 -7.76 19.85
CA PRO A 375 -10.06 -9.06 19.56
C PRO A 375 -9.62 -9.68 18.20
N TYR A 376 -8.63 -9.10 17.54
CA TYR A 376 -8.05 -9.57 16.28
C TYR A 376 -6.53 -9.74 16.36
N ASP A 377 -5.97 -10.60 15.52
CA ASP A 377 -4.54 -10.96 15.48
C ASP A 377 -3.76 -10.07 14.50
N ALA A 378 -4.44 -9.59 13.45
CA ALA A 378 -3.86 -8.80 12.37
C ALA A 378 -4.78 -7.64 11.95
N VAL A 379 -4.22 -6.57 11.36
CA VAL A 379 -4.96 -5.43 10.79
C VAL A 379 -4.57 -5.22 9.34
N PHE A 380 -5.55 -5.29 8.43
CA PHE A 380 -5.35 -5.03 7.01
C PHE A 380 -5.50 -3.54 6.67
N MET A 381 -4.53 -3.02 5.91
CA MET A 381 -4.47 -1.64 5.40
C MET A 381 -4.06 -1.66 3.91
N PRO A 382 -5.00 -1.52 2.96
CA PRO A 382 -4.77 -1.67 1.52
C PRO A 382 -4.16 -0.41 0.85
N GLU A 383 -3.37 0.36 1.59
CA GLU A 383 -2.88 1.67 1.19
C GLU A 383 -1.39 1.70 0.83
N GLY A 384 -0.95 2.81 0.24
CA GLY A 384 0.46 3.15 0.07
C GLY A 384 0.70 4.66 0.14
N GLY A 385 1.96 5.07 -0.04
CA GLY A 385 2.33 6.48 -0.12
C GLY A 385 1.82 7.31 1.06
N LEU A 386 1.27 8.50 0.78
CA LEU A 386 0.87 9.45 1.83
C LEU A 386 -0.30 8.96 2.70
N ALA A 387 -1.28 8.24 2.15
CA ALA A 387 -2.43 7.76 2.90
C ALA A 387 -2.00 6.78 4.01
N LEU A 388 -1.17 5.78 3.66
CA LEU A 388 -0.62 4.85 4.63
C LEU A 388 0.25 5.55 5.70
N ARG A 389 1.01 6.59 5.31
CA ARG A 389 1.86 7.36 6.23
C ARG A 389 1.07 8.26 7.19
N ASN A 390 -0.15 8.65 6.83
CA ASN A 390 -1.08 9.34 7.74
C ASN A 390 -1.80 8.35 8.66
N LEU A 391 -2.17 7.17 8.14
CA LEU A 391 -2.93 6.15 8.86
C LEU A 391 -2.09 5.39 9.89
N ALA A 392 -0.88 4.95 9.51
CA ALA A 392 -0.05 4.06 10.32
C ALA A 392 0.35 4.61 11.71
N PRO A 393 0.61 5.92 11.92
CA PRO A 393 0.86 6.48 13.24
C PRO A 393 -0.36 6.51 14.17
N LEU A 394 -1.59 6.46 13.63
CA LEU A 394 -2.81 6.48 14.44
C LEU A 394 -3.01 5.16 15.20
N LEU A 395 -2.58 4.03 14.64
CA LEU A 395 -2.74 2.71 15.26
C LEU A 395 -2.07 2.64 16.64
N PRO A 396 -0.75 2.91 16.82
CA PRO A 396 -0.12 2.92 18.13
C PRO A 396 -0.53 4.13 19.00
N TYR A 397 -1.09 5.20 18.43
CA TYR A 397 -1.67 6.30 19.20
C TYR A 397 -2.95 5.88 19.94
N PHE A 398 -3.71 4.91 19.41
CA PHE A 398 -4.87 4.29 20.06
C PHE A 398 -4.56 2.92 20.68
N ASP A 399 -3.33 2.70 21.16
CA ASP A 399 -2.90 1.44 21.78
C ASP A 399 -3.13 0.17 20.92
N ILE A 400 -3.04 0.28 19.59
CA ILE A 400 -2.86 -0.88 18.68
C ILE A 400 -1.36 -1.10 18.46
N ASP A 401 -0.76 -1.91 19.31
CA ASP A 401 0.69 -2.18 19.33
C ASP A 401 1.13 -3.16 18.22
N PRO A 402 2.01 -2.77 17.26
CA PRO A 402 2.51 -3.66 16.21
C PRO A 402 3.36 -4.85 16.71
N ARG A 403 3.75 -4.87 18.00
CA ARG A 403 4.36 -6.04 18.65
C ARG A 403 3.33 -7.11 19.01
N ARG A 404 2.07 -6.72 19.19
CA ARG A 404 0.93 -7.61 19.54
C ARG A 404 0.07 -7.93 18.33
N ILE A 405 -0.12 -6.96 17.44
CA ILE A 405 -1.05 -7.01 16.30
C ILE A 405 -0.24 -6.97 14.99
N LYS A 406 -0.42 -7.95 14.11
CA LYS A 406 0.29 -7.96 12.83
C LYS A 406 -0.36 -7.00 11.83
N PHE A 407 0.28 -5.88 11.54
CA PHE A 407 -0.15 -5.02 10.44
C PHE A 407 0.15 -5.72 9.10
N ILE A 408 -0.83 -5.77 8.19
CA ILE A 408 -0.71 -6.40 6.88
C ILE A 408 -1.21 -5.49 5.74
N GLY A 409 -0.57 -5.57 4.57
CA GLY A 409 -0.85 -4.73 3.42
C GLY A 409 -0.68 -5.41 2.05
N THR A 410 -0.86 -4.61 1.00
CA THR A 410 -0.74 -5.03 -0.41
C THR A 410 0.61 -4.59 -1.00
N GLY A 411 0.89 -4.91 -2.27
CA GLY A 411 2.10 -4.47 -2.99
C GLY A 411 2.31 -2.94 -3.07
N LEU A 412 1.33 -2.12 -2.65
CA LEU A 412 1.49 -0.68 -2.42
C LEU A 412 2.49 -0.36 -1.28
N TRP A 413 2.84 -1.36 -0.46
CA TRP A 413 3.86 -1.28 0.58
C TRP A 413 5.29 -1.53 0.06
N ASP A 414 5.49 -1.85 -1.22
CA ASP A 414 6.84 -2.00 -1.84
C ASP A 414 7.51 -0.64 -2.13
N ASP A 415 7.40 0.29 -1.17
CA ASP A 415 7.89 1.66 -1.23
C ASP A 415 9.11 1.82 -0.28
N PRO A 416 10.32 2.09 -0.81
CA PRO A 416 11.53 2.28 -0.01
C PRO A 416 11.49 3.42 1.01
N THR A 417 10.48 4.30 1.00
CA THR A 417 10.29 5.37 1.99
C THR A 417 9.64 4.87 3.28
N LEU A 418 8.81 3.82 3.24
CA LEU A 418 8.08 3.30 4.42
C LEU A 418 9.00 2.73 5.51
N ARG A 419 10.26 2.44 5.17
CA ARG A 419 11.32 2.13 6.15
C ARG A 419 11.54 3.26 7.16
N GLN A 420 11.18 4.49 6.83
CA GLN A 420 11.25 5.66 7.71
C GLN A 420 10.08 5.75 8.71
N GLU A 421 9.07 4.86 8.63
CA GLU A 421 7.87 4.88 9.47
C GLU A 421 7.92 3.79 10.55
N PRO A 422 8.25 4.10 11.81
CA PRO A 422 8.37 3.11 12.88
C PRO A 422 7.13 2.23 13.14
N PRO A 423 5.88 2.75 13.04
CA PRO A 423 4.68 1.93 13.22
C PRO A 423 4.55 0.75 12.24
N LEU A 424 5.17 0.85 11.06
CA LEU A 424 5.13 -0.20 10.04
C LEU A 424 6.22 -1.27 10.22
N HIS A 425 7.21 -1.07 11.09
CA HIS A 425 8.33 -2.01 11.27
C HIS A 425 7.82 -3.36 11.80
N GLY A 426 8.03 -4.43 11.04
CA GLY A 426 7.48 -5.76 11.33
C GLY A 426 6.12 -6.04 10.69
N GLY A 427 5.49 -5.06 10.02
CA GLY A 427 4.30 -5.28 9.21
C GLY A 427 4.62 -6.01 7.90
N TRP A 428 3.68 -6.81 7.40
CA TRP A 428 3.88 -7.71 6.25
C TRP A 428 3.08 -7.30 5.02
N TYR A 429 3.61 -7.54 3.82
CA TYR A 429 2.91 -7.23 2.57
C TYR A 429 3.20 -8.26 1.48
N ALA A 430 2.19 -8.55 0.65
CA ALA A 430 2.40 -9.31 -0.58
C ALA A 430 3.10 -8.42 -1.63
N ALA A 431 4.06 -8.96 -2.38
CA ALA A 431 4.85 -8.18 -3.33
C ALA A 431 5.27 -8.96 -4.58
N ALA A 432 5.68 -8.21 -5.61
CA ALA A 432 6.33 -8.71 -6.81
C ALA A 432 7.80 -9.10 -6.51
N PRO A 433 8.22 -10.34 -6.77
CA PRO A 433 9.60 -10.79 -6.54
C PRO A 433 10.66 -9.86 -7.13
N SER A 434 11.67 -9.51 -6.34
CA SER A 434 12.72 -8.54 -6.72
C SER A 434 13.96 -9.19 -7.37
N ALA A 435 14.02 -10.53 -7.44
CA ALA A 435 15.21 -11.27 -7.89
C ALA A 435 15.69 -10.91 -9.30
N ASN A 436 14.76 -10.77 -10.26
CA ASN A 436 15.10 -10.40 -11.64
C ASN A 436 15.09 -8.87 -11.86
N TRP A 437 14.46 -8.11 -10.95
CA TRP A 437 14.27 -6.66 -11.08
C TRP A 437 15.59 -5.89 -11.21
N GLY A 438 16.59 -6.20 -10.37
CA GLY A 438 17.88 -5.49 -10.42
C GLY A 438 18.60 -5.61 -11.76
N GLY A 439 18.52 -6.77 -12.41
CA GLY A 439 19.09 -7.01 -13.73
C GLY A 439 18.34 -6.28 -14.86
N PHE A 440 17.01 -6.18 -14.76
CA PHE A 440 16.19 -5.37 -15.68
C PHE A 440 16.48 -3.87 -15.50
N ALA A 441 16.45 -3.37 -14.26
CA ALA A 441 16.67 -1.97 -13.94
C ALA A 441 18.04 -1.48 -14.44
N ALA A 442 19.10 -2.26 -14.23
CA ALA A 442 20.44 -1.93 -14.71
C ALA A 442 20.54 -1.86 -16.25
N ARG A 443 19.88 -2.78 -17.00
CA ARG A 443 19.85 -2.70 -18.47
C ARG A 443 19.03 -1.50 -18.95
N TYR A 444 17.86 -1.28 -18.35
CA TYR A 444 16.99 -0.16 -18.67
C TYR A 444 17.70 1.19 -18.44
N GLU A 445 18.35 1.37 -17.28
CA GLU A 445 19.07 2.60 -16.95
C GLU A 445 20.28 2.82 -17.88
N ALA A 446 21.00 1.76 -18.26
CA ALA A 446 22.10 1.84 -19.21
C ALA A 446 21.67 2.24 -20.64
N VAL A 447 20.44 1.91 -21.06
CA VAL A 447 19.89 2.27 -22.39
C VAL A 447 19.19 3.63 -22.38
N TYR A 448 18.45 3.96 -21.32
CA TYR A 448 17.54 5.12 -21.28
C TYR A 448 17.99 6.24 -20.33
N ALA A 449 19.11 6.10 -19.63
CA ALA A 449 19.66 7.08 -18.67
C ALA A 449 18.69 7.52 -17.56
N ALA A 450 17.74 6.66 -17.21
CA ALA A 450 16.75 6.87 -16.16
C ALA A 450 16.35 5.53 -15.53
N ALA A 451 16.04 5.53 -14.23
CA ALA A 451 15.50 4.35 -13.56
C ALA A 451 14.07 4.03 -14.07
N PRO A 452 13.71 2.75 -14.29
CA PRO A 452 12.36 2.38 -14.69
C PRO A 452 11.38 2.43 -13.50
N PRO A 453 10.14 2.93 -13.68
CA PRO A 453 9.04 2.61 -12.78
C PRO A 453 8.71 1.12 -12.89
N ARG A 454 8.24 0.49 -11.81
CA ARG A 454 7.96 -0.96 -11.78
C ARG A 454 7.11 -1.40 -12.98
N LEU A 455 6.07 -0.63 -13.33
CA LEU A 455 5.15 -0.91 -14.43
C LEU A 455 5.81 -1.16 -15.81
N ALA A 456 7.02 -0.65 -16.06
CA ALA A 456 7.76 -0.91 -17.30
C ALA A 456 8.14 -2.39 -17.48
N SER A 457 8.24 -3.17 -16.39
CA SER A 457 8.41 -4.62 -16.44
C SER A 457 7.28 -5.32 -17.18
N MET A 458 6.04 -4.85 -17.06
CA MET A 458 4.88 -5.52 -17.63
C MET A 458 4.84 -5.37 -19.15
N ALA A 459 5.32 -4.24 -19.67
CA ALA A 459 5.51 -4.04 -21.10
C ALA A 459 6.68 -4.87 -21.66
N TYR A 460 7.75 -5.01 -20.88
CA TYR A 460 8.84 -5.93 -21.19
C TYR A 460 8.35 -7.38 -21.24
N ASP A 461 7.69 -7.87 -20.18
CA ASP A 461 7.20 -9.24 -20.06
C ASP A 461 6.17 -9.60 -21.14
N ALA A 462 5.27 -8.67 -21.48
CA ALA A 462 4.28 -8.84 -22.55
C ALA A 462 4.93 -9.01 -23.93
N VAL A 463 5.93 -8.18 -24.27
CA VAL A 463 6.64 -8.27 -25.56
C VAL A 463 7.61 -9.45 -25.58
N ALA A 464 8.29 -9.75 -24.48
CA ALA A 464 9.18 -10.91 -24.37
C ALA A 464 8.42 -12.24 -24.49
N LEU A 465 7.20 -12.32 -23.95
CA LEU A 465 6.29 -13.45 -24.17
C LEU A 465 5.90 -13.57 -25.65
N ALA A 466 5.49 -12.47 -26.28
CA ALA A 466 5.15 -12.46 -27.71
C ALA A 466 6.34 -12.88 -28.59
N ALA A 467 7.55 -12.37 -28.30
CA ALA A 467 8.79 -12.76 -28.97
C ALA A 467 9.09 -14.26 -28.82
N ARG A 468 8.98 -14.78 -27.58
CA ARG A 468 9.25 -16.20 -27.28
C ARG A 468 8.26 -17.15 -27.95
N LEU A 469 6.99 -16.79 -28.06
CA LEU A 469 6.01 -17.61 -28.76
C LEU A 469 6.25 -17.57 -30.28
N ALA A 470 6.54 -16.39 -30.83
CA ALA A 470 6.91 -16.23 -32.24
C ALA A 470 8.26 -16.89 -32.62
N SER A 471 9.17 -17.09 -31.66
CA SER A 471 10.47 -17.77 -31.91
C SER A 471 10.34 -19.28 -32.05
N PHE A 472 9.45 -19.90 -31.26
CA PHE A 472 9.29 -21.35 -31.21
C PHE A 472 8.19 -21.87 -32.15
N GLN A 473 7.14 -21.08 -32.39
CA GLN A 473 5.99 -21.48 -33.21
C GLN A 473 5.79 -20.50 -34.38
N THR A 474 6.02 -20.95 -35.61
CA THR A 474 5.78 -20.14 -36.81
C THR A 474 4.29 -20.01 -37.13
N GLU A 475 3.52 -21.09 -36.94
CA GLU A 475 2.09 -21.16 -37.29
C GLU A 475 1.18 -20.83 -36.11
N ALA A 476 0.48 -19.69 -36.17
CA ALA A 476 -0.37 -19.18 -35.09
C ALA A 476 0.30 -19.19 -33.70
N PRO A 477 1.41 -18.43 -33.49
CA PRO A 477 2.12 -18.38 -32.21
C PRO A 477 1.25 -17.97 -31.01
N PHE A 478 0.23 -17.15 -31.24
CA PHE A 478 -0.61 -16.56 -30.19
C PHE A 478 -1.95 -17.30 -30.00
N ARG A 479 -2.00 -18.59 -30.33
CA ARG A 479 -3.17 -19.44 -30.03
C ARG A 479 -3.36 -19.60 -28.51
N ALA A 480 -4.62 -19.67 -28.08
CA ALA A 480 -5.01 -19.56 -26.68
C ALA A 480 -4.41 -20.66 -25.77
N ASP A 481 -4.19 -21.86 -26.32
CA ASP A 481 -3.55 -22.99 -25.64
C ASP A 481 -2.04 -22.80 -25.39
N LEU A 482 -1.34 -22.02 -26.23
CA LEU A 482 0.05 -21.62 -25.97
C LEU A 482 0.12 -20.41 -25.02
N LEU A 483 -0.88 -19.53 -25.04
CA LEU A 483 -0.97 -18.38 -24.14
C LEU A 483 -1.32 -18.78 -22.70
N MET A 484 -2.15 -19.81 -22.52
CA MET A 484 -2.62 -20.31 -21.22
C MET A 484 -1.90 -21.59 -20.78
N ASP A 485 -0.59 -21.70 -21.02
CA ASP A 485 0.21 -22.84 -20.53
C ASP A 485 0.07 -22.95 -18.99
N PRO A 486 -0.39 -24.11 -18.45
CA PRO A 486 -0.60 -24.28 -17.01
C PRO A 486 0.70 -24.20 -16.18
N ASN A 487 1.86 -24.41 -16.82
CA ASN A 487 3.20 -24.23 -16.23
C ASN A 487 3.61 -22.75 -16.17
N GLY A 488 2.96 -21.90 -16.97
CA GLY A 488 3.20 -20.46 -17.05
C GLY A 488 4.54 -20.05 -17.64
N PHE A 489 4.85 -18.78 -17.42
CA PHE A 489 6.04 -18.10 -17.91
C PHE A 489 6.81 -17.48 -16.73
N SER A 490 8.05 -17.07 -16.99
CA SER A 490 8.88 -16.32 -16.05
C SER A 490 9.19 -14.96 -16.65
N GLY A 491 8.87 -13.90 -15.90
CA GLY A 491 9.12 -12.50 -16.26
C GLY A 491 10.08 -11.81 -15.29
N ILE A 492 10.17 -10.49 -15.40
CA ILE A 492 10.97 -9.66 -14.49
C ILE A 492 10.38 -9.66 -13.07
N ASP A 493 9.06 -9.78 -12.94
CA ASP A 493 8.36 -9.82 -11.65
C ASP A 493 7.92 -11.24 -11.25
N GLY A 494 8.80 -12.22 -11.49
CA GLY A 494 8.57 -13.62 -11.13
C GLY A 494 7.72 -14.40 -12.13
N ILE A 495 7.12 -15.51 -11.69
CA ILE A 495 6.29 -16.35 -12.57
C ILE A 495 4.88 -15.78 -12.75
N PHE A 496 4.30 -15.96 -13.93
CA PHE A 496 2.92 -15.63 -14.24
C PHE A 496 2.31 -16.65 -15.22
N ARG A 497 1.02 -16.95 -15.11
CA ARG A 497 0.26 -17.70 -16.13
C ARG A 497 -1.04 -16.98 -16.47
N LEU A 498 -1.52 -17.19 -17.68
CA LEU A 498 -2.78 -16.64 -18.17
C LEU A 498 -3.90 -17.67 -17.98
N LYS A 499 -5.12 -17.20 -17.70
CA LYS A 499 -6.27 -18.03 -17.34
C LYS A 499 -7.45 -17.80 -18.29
N PRO A 500 -8.38 -18.77 -18.41
CA PRO A 500 -9.69 -18.52 -19.02
C PRO A 500 -10.39 -17.32 -18.38
N GLY A 501 -11.19 -16.59 -19.15
CA GLY A 501 -11.84 -15.35 -18.72
C GLY A 501 -10.91 -14.11 -18.74
N GLY A 502 -9.68 -14.21 -19.25
CA GLY A 502 -8.78 -13.06 -19.39
C GLY A 502 -8.00 -12.64 -18.13
N LEU A 503 -8.04 -13.44 -17.07
CA LEU A 503 -7.27 -13.17 -15.85
C LEU A 503 -5.84 -13.69 -15.94
N ASN A 504 -4.97 -13.22 -15.03
CA ASN A 504 -3.66 -13.82 -14.76
C ASN A 504 -3.62 -14.41 -13.35
N GLU A 505 -2.58 -15.21 -13.08
CA GLU A 505 -2.13 -15.60 -11.75
C GLU A 505 -0.61 -15.37 -11.66
N ARG A 506 -0.12 -14.83 -10.55
CA ARG A 506 1.30 -14.47 -10.34
C ARG A 506 1.92 -15.11 -9.10
N GLY A 507 3.19 -15.48 -9.19
CA GLY A 507 3.98 -16.03 -8.08
C GLY A 507 4.48 -14.96 -7.11
N LEU A 508 3.61 -14.46 -6.24
CA LEU A 508 3.91 -13.39 -5.29
C LEU A 508 4.72 -13.88 -4.06
N THR A 509 5.61 -13.02 -3.57
CA THR A 509 6.35 -13.18 -2.29
C THR A 509 5.59 -12.46 -1.16
N VAL A 510 5.86 -12.81 0.10
CA VAL A 510 5.51 -11.97 1.26
C VAL A 510 6.78 -11.40 1.88
N GLN A 511 6.78 -10.09 2.03
CA GLN A 511 7.86 -9.27 2.56
C GLN A 511 7.45 -8.60 3.87
N GLU A 512 8.43 -8.23 4.69
CA GLU A 512 8.26 -7.47 5.91
C GLU A 512 9.00 -6.13 5.82
N VAL A 513 8.34 -5.06 6.26
CA VAL A 513 8.95 -3.72 6.35
C VAL A 513 9.95 -3.70 7.50
N THR A 514 11.21 -3.38 7.21
CA THR A 514 12.28 -3.24 8.23
C THR A 514 12.98 -1.89 8.12
N ARG A 515 13.84 -1.58 9.10
CA ARG A 515 14.71 -0.38 9.09
C ARG A 515 15.77 -0.36 7.98
N ALA A 516 16.04 -1.48 7.30
CA ALA A 516 17.18 -1.64 6.41
C ALA A 516 16.75 -1.97 4.97
N GLN A 517 16.45 -3.25 4.71
CA GLN A 517 15.88 -3.76 3.46
C GLN A 517 14.68 -4.63 3.83
N SER A 518 13.65 -4.70 2.99
CA SER A 518 12.51 -5.58 3.24
C SER A 518 12.99 -7.03 3.41
N ARG A 519 12.46 -7.71 4.43
CA ARG A 519 12.84 -9.09 4.76
C ARG A 519 11.82 -10.03 4.14
N GLU A 520 12.27 -10.98 3.33
CA GLU A 520 11.39 -12.05 2.84
C GLU A 520 10.93 -12.92 4.01
N ILE A 521 9.62 -12.99 4.21
CA ILE A 521 8.98 -13.87 5.19
C ILE A 521 8.64 -15.21 4.53
N SER A 522 8.16 -15.18 3.29
CA SER A 522 7.70 -16.37 2.59
C SER A 522 7.90 -16.25 1.09
N HIS A 523 8.85 -17.03 0.60
CA HIS A 523 9.39 -16.95 -0.76
C HIS A 523 8.33 -17.20 -1.85
N PRO A 524 8.50 -16.61 -3.05
CA PRO A 524 7.57 -16.85 -4.16
C PRO A 524 7.69 -18.30 -4.65
N PRO A 525 6.59 -18.89 -5.16
CA PRO A 525 6.64 -20.23 -5.75
C PRO A 525 7.53 -20.24 -7.00
N LYS A 526 8.35 -21.29 -7.16
CA LYS A 526 9.30 -21.43 -8.27
C LYS A 526 8.64 -21.96 -9.55
N SER A 527 7.46 -22.55 -9.43
CA SER A 527 6.62 -23.00 -10.54
C SER A 527 5.16 -23.00 -10.11
N PHE A 528 4.23 -23.05 -11.07
CA PHE A 528 2.81 -23.17 -10.73
C PHE A 528 2.46 -24.49 -10.06
N VAL A 529 3.20 -25.57 -10.35
CA VAL A 529 3.08 -26.85 -9.61
C VAL A 529 3.48 -26.69 -8.13
N GLU A 530 4.27 -25.69 -7.75
CA GLU A 530 4.49 -25.33 -6.34
C GLU A 530 3.39 -24.42 -5.79
N HIS A 531 2.94 -23.43 -6.56
CA HIS A 531 1.84 -22.53 -6.21
C HIS A 531 0.54 -23.27 -5.91
N ASP A 532 0.14 -24.18 -6.80
CA ASP A 532 -1.13 -24.92 -6.72
C ASP A 532 -1.15 -25.81 -5.46
N ARG A 533 -0.03 -26.50 -5.14
CA ARG A 533 0.11 -27.29 -3.90
C ARG A 533 0.10 -26.44 -2.63
N ARG A 534 0.62 -25.20 -2.66
CA ARG A 534 0.49 -24.26 -1.52
C ARG A 534 -0.97 -23.85 -1.32
N LEU A 535 -1.69 -23.61 -2.40
CA LEU A 535 -3.12 -23.28 -2.36
C LEU A 535 -3.95 -24.46 -1.81
N GLU A 536 -3.71 -25.69 -2.27
CA GLU A 536 -4.33 -26.90 -1.73
C GLU A 536 -4.07 -27.06 -0.22
N ALA A 537 -2.83 -26.85 0.23
CA ALA A 537 -2.49 -26.91 1.65
C ALA A 537 -3.23 -25.82 2.47
N ALA A 538 -3.34 -24.61 1.94
CA ALA A 538 -4.08 -23.52 2.57
C ALA A 538 -5.60 -23.78 2.62
N MET A 539 -6.19 -24.43 1.60
CA MET A 539 -7.60 -24.87 1.64
C MET A 539 -7.81 -26.02 2.64
N SER A 540 -6.84 -26.92 2.79
CA SER A 540 -6.88 -27.99 3.79
C SER A 540 -6.81 -27.44 5.22
N LEU A 541 -5.98 -26.41 5.46
CA LEU A 541 -5.93 -25.66 6.71
C LEU A 541 -7.24 -24.92 6.98
N ALA A 542 -7.80 -24.22 5.98
CA ALA A 542 -9.09 -23.53 6.09
C ALA A 542 -10.21 -24.49 6.56
N GLU A 543 -10.26 -25.68 5.96
CA GLU A 543 -11.24 -26.70 6.32
C GLU A 543 -10.99 -27.33 7.70
N ALA A 544 -9.75 -27.35 8.20
CA ALA A 544 -9.46 -27.70 9.59
C ALA A 544 -9.90 -26.60 10.58
N LEU A 545 -9.71 -25.32 10.23
CA LEU A 545 -10.08 -24.16 11.04
C LEU A 545 -11.60 -23.98 11.17
N ARG A 546 -12.36 -24.23 10.09
CA ARG A 546 -13.83 -24.23 10.12
C ARG A 546 -14.36 -25.34 11.06
N ARG A 547 -13.86 -26.57 10.91
CA ARG A 547 -14.28 -27.72 11.74
C ARG A 547 -13.90 -27.59 13.22
N SER A 548 -12.87 -26.83 13.57
CA SER A 548 -12.49 -26.57 14.98
C SER A 548 -13.26 -25.42 15.64
N ASN A 549 -13.99 -24.60 14.87
CA ASN A 549 -14.71 -23.43 15.37
C ASN A 549 -16.10 -23.31 14.69
N PRO A 550 -17.10 -24.14 15.06
CA PRO A 550 -18.40 -24.15 14.40
C PRO A 550 -19.18 -22.83 14.53
N ASP A 551 -18.91 -22.04 15.57
CA ASP A 551 -19.56 -20.74 15.81
C ASP A 551 -19.08 -19.61 14.86
N ARG A 552 -18.19 -19.91 13.89
CA ARG A 552 -17.77 -18.97 12.82
C ARG A 552 -18.80 -18.79 11.70
N ALA A 553 -20.03 -19.27 11.87
CA ALA A 553 -21.07 -19.26 10.85
C ALA A 553 -21.66 -17.87 10.56
N LEU A 554 -21.02 -17.14 9.64
CA LEU A 554 -21.57 -16.12 8.74
C LEU A 554 -22.65 -15.14 9.30
N PRO A 555 -22.29 -13.86 9.54
CA PRO A 555 -23.18 -12.77 9.20
C PRO A 555 -23.26 -12.69 7.66
N ASN A 556 -24.37 -13.14 7.08
CA ASN A 556 -24.59 -13.02 5.64
C ASN A 556 -24.62 -11.55 5.22
N LEU A 557 -23.60 -11.09 4.48
CA LEU A 557 -23.60 -9.80 3.78
C LEU A 557 -24.46 -9.86 2.50
N SER A 558 -25.71 -10.29 2.66
CA SER A 558 -26.72 -10.42 1.61
C SER A 558 -28.12 -10.21 2.19
N ASN A 559 -28.49 -8.95 2.41
CA ASN A 559 -29.83 -8.37 2.21
C ASN A 559 -29.87 -6.93 2.74
N GLY A 560 -29.33 -6.00 1.94
CA GLY A 560 -29.45 -4.55 2.16
C GLY A 560 -30.40 -3.87 1.16
N ALA A 561 -31.41 -4.60 0.67
CA ALA A 561 -32.21 -4.20 -0.49
C ALA A 561 -33.67 -4.72 -0.50
N GLU A 562 -34.22 -5.18 0.64
CA GLU A 562 -35.62 -5.61 0.72
C GLU A 562 -36.15 -5.56 2.16
N ASP A 563 -36.41 -4.34 2.66
CA ASP A 563 -37.45 -4.06 3.67
C ASP A 563 -37.62 -2.53 3.85
N ALA A 564 -38.34 -1.92 2.92
CA ALA A 564 -38.66 -0.48 2.92
C ALA A 564 -40.15 -0.24 2.65
N SER A 565 -41.01 -1.12 3.17
CA SER A 565 -42.46 -1.05 2.98
C SER A 565 -43.25 -1.62 4.16
N GLY A 566 -43.76 -0.72 5.02
CA GLY A 566 -44.92 -1.02 5.85
C GLY A 566 -44.72 -1.13 7.36
N GLN A 567 -44.46 -0.01 8.04
CA GLN A 567 -45.23 0.35 9.24
C GLN A 567 -45.09 1.85 9.56
N GLU A 568 -46.06 2.65 9.10
CA GLU A 568 -46.24 4.02 9.58
C GLU A 568 -46.85 3.97 10.99
N ILE A 569 -46.18 4.60 11.97
CA ILE A 569 -46.78 4.93 13.27
C ILE A 569 -47.29 6.38 13.17
N LEU A 570 -48.61 6.53 13.17
CA LEU A 570 -49.29 7.82 13.07
C LEU A 570 -49.03 8.68 14.33
N PRO A 571 -48.65 9.96 14.20
CA PRO A 571 -48.97 10.98 15.18
C PRO A 571 -50.44 11.42 15.03
N GLU A 572 -51.03 11.94 16.10
CA GLU A 572 -52.44 12.38 16.13
C GLU A 572 -52.67 13.80 15.57
N ALA A 573 -53.96 14.06 15.29
CA ALA A 573 -54.65 15.35 15.25
C ALA A 573 -54.76 16.16 13.94
N ASP A 574 -56.00 16.63 13.73
CA ASP A 574 -56.52 17.77 12.95
C ASP A 574 -56.31 17.87 11.43
N GLY A 575 -57.41 18.17 10.70
CA GLY A 575 -57.34 18.66 9.31
C GLY A 575 -58.27 18.02 8.26
N LEU A 576 -59.53 17.70 8.57
CA LEU A 576 -60.50 17.31 7.54
C LEU A 576 -60.99 18.52 6.72
N GLU A 577 -60.58 18.69 5.46
CA GLU A 577 -61.48 19.22 4.41
C GLU A 577 -61.03 19.02 2.94
N ASN A 578 -62.04 18.72 2.09
CA ASN A 578 -62.17 19.00 0.64
C ASN A 578 -61.50 18.16 -0.49
N ALA A 579 -62.24 18.15 -1.61
CA ALA A 579 -61.81 18.00 -3.02
C ALA A 579 -61.57 16.60 -3.64
N ALA A 580 -62.63 15.79 -3.59
CA ALA A 580 -63.04 14.72 -4.51
C ALA A 580 -62.77 14.88 -6.05
N ARG A 581 -63.05 13.78 -6.79
CA ARG A 581 -63.18 13.61 -8.28
C ARG A 581 -61.83 13.38 -9.01
N LEU A 582 -61.58 12.30 -9.77
CA LEU A 582 -62.44 11.50 -10.68
C LEU A 582 -62.03 10.01 -10.77
N ALA A 583 -62.94 9.18 -11.30
CA ALA A 583 -62.73 7.81 -11.80
C ALA A 583 -63.65 7.61 -13.04
N PRO A 584 -63.62 6.49 -13.80
CA PRO A 584 -62.77 5.29 -13.73
C PRO A 584 -62.08 4.96 -15.08
N VAL A 585 -61.45 3.78 -15.21
CA VAL A 585 -61.89 2.66 -16.08
C VAL A 585 -61.35 1.36 -15.44
N ALA A 586 -62.09 0.24 -15.54
CA ALA A 586 -61.71 -1.05 -14.94
C ALA A 586 -61.52 -2.14 -16.01
N PHE A 587 -60.78 -3.21 -15.69
CA PHE A 587 -61.35 -4.56 -15.48
C PHE A 587 -60.31 -5.56 -14.92
N SER A 588 -60.79 -6.66 -14.32
CA SER A 588 -60.05 -7.71 -13.60
C SER A 588 -61.00 -8.91 -13.33
N PRO A 589 -60.57 -10.10 -12.88
CA PRO A 589 -59.57 -11.03 -13.45
C PRO A 589 -60.17 -12.45 -13.62
N ALA A 590 -59.50 -13.51 -13.10
CA ALA A 590 -59.91 -14.93 -12.97
C ALA A 590 -59.81 -15.82 -14.24
N SER A 591 -59.50 -17.12 -14.16
CA SER A 591 -58.91 -17.94 -13.07
C SER A 591 -58.36 -19.29 -13.59
N SER A 592 -57.47 -19.94 -12.85
CA SER A 592 -56.99 -21.32 -13.10
C SER A 592 -58.09 -22.38 -12.91
N PRO A 593 -57.88 -23.62 -13.40
CA PRO A 593 -57.69 -24.73 -12.43
C PRO A 593 -56.66 -25.81 -12.84
N THR A 594 -56.41 -26.72 -11.90
CA THR A 594 -55.42 -27.82 -11.93
C THR A 594 -55.96 -29.17 -12.41
N SER A 595 -55.10 -30.06 -12.93
CA SER A 595 -55.15 -31.52 -12.67
C SER A 595 -53.88 -32.23 -13.19
N SER A 596 -53.68 -33.51 -12.86
CA SER A 596 -52.41 -34.24 -13.03
C SER A 596 -52.59 -35.60 -13.79
N PRO A 597 -51.77 -36.66 -13.61
CA PRO A 597 -50.86 -37.10 -14.68
C PRO A 597 -51.12 -38.52 -15.23
N THR A 598 -50.39 -38.92 -16.28
CA THR A 598 -50.38 -40.32 -16.80
C THR A 598 -48.98 -40.77 -17.25
N SER A 599 -48.77 -42.07 -17.36
CA SER A 599 -47.45 -42.74 -17.32
C SER A 599 -46.85 -43.15 -18.68
N ARG A 600 -45.51 -43.34 -18.69
CA ARG A 600 -44.75 -44.09 -19.71
C ARG A 600 -45.28 -45.52 -19.91
N PRO A 601 -44.98 -46.19 -21.05
CA PRO A 601 -43.86 -47.15 -21.07
C PRO A 601 -43.10 -47.33 -22.42
N ILE A 602 -41.82 -47.74 -22.33
CA ILE A 602 -41.04 -48.65 -23.25
C ILE A 602 -40.89 -48.27 -24.76
N GLY A 603 -39.75 -48.42 -25.43
CA GLY A 603 -38.39 -48.85 -25.03
C GLY A 603 -37.62 -49.55 -26.18
N GLY A 604 -36.30 -49.74 -26.01
CA GLY A 604 -35.40 -50.47 -26.93
C GLY A 604 -34.54 -49.55 -27.84
N GLN A 605 -33.24 -49.78 -28.03
CA GLN A 605 -32.31 -50.75 -27.40
C GLN A 605 -31.08 -50.02 -26.85
#